data_AF-W4MC42-F1
#
_entry.id   AF-W4MC42-F1
#
_cell.length_a   1.000
_cell.length_b   1.000
_cell.length_c   1.000
_cell.angle_alpha   90.00
_cell.angle_beta   90.00
_cell.angle_gamma   90.00
#
_symmetry.space_group_name_H-M   'P 1'
#
loop_
_entity.id
_entity.type
_entity.pdbx_description
1 polymer ?
#
loop_
_entity_poly.entity_id
_entity_poly.type
_entity_poly.pdbx_seq_one_letter_code
_entity_poly.pdbx_strand_id
1 'polypeptide(L)'
;MIILLLVAGCTPQASYMRKWQPAERIANRWSGGTVRTDRLSEDEAAVFEELGTPDVIRLYRQVPTRERVYAWIYEESNRVIWFVEGQRADYVEVDKNTLPLSRASRQTLRQKAFAGGILVGTIGSLATGFILLGEDVGLKN
;
A
#
# COMPACT_ATOMS: atom_id res chain seq x y z
N MET A 1 -12.28 -18.10 -31.96
CA MET A 1 -12.53 -16.75 -31.44
C MET A 1 -11.93 -16.68 -30.04
N ILE A 2 -10.69 -16.17 -29.91
CA ILE A 2 -9.95 -16.15 -28.63
C ILE A 2 -10.25 -14.80 -27.96
N ILE A 3 -10.95 -14.84 -26.82
CA ILE A 3 -11.23 -13.67 -26.00
C ILE A 3 -9.93 -13.25 -25.31
N LEU A 4 -9.32 -12.18 -25.81
CA LEU A 4 -8.15 -11.54 -25.21
C LEU A 4 -8.62 -10.78 -23.96
N LEU A 5 -8.55 -11.45 -22.80
CA LEU A 5 -8.70 -10.82 -21.49
C LEU A 5 -7.53 -9.84 -21.30
N LEU A 6 -7.74 -8.59 -21.74
CA LEU A 6 -6.95 -7.44 -21.33
C LEU A 6 -7.15 -7.28 -19.82
N VAL A 7 -6.28 -7.93 -19.04
CA VAL A 7 -6.03 -7.56 -17.64
C VAL A 7 -5.37 -6.18 -17.71
N ALA A 8 -6.18 -5.15 -17.88
CA ALA A 8 -5.77 -3.77 -17.67
C ALA A 8 -5.38 -3.67 -16.20
N GLY A 9 -4.10 -3.94 -15.91
CA GLY A 9 -3.54 -3.66 -14.61
C GLY A 9 -3.70 -2.16 -14.38
N CYS A 10 -4.62 -1.78 -13.50
CA CYS A 10 -4.70 -0.41 -13.03
C CYS A 10 -3.37 -0.07 -12.38
N THR A 11 -2.54 0.70 -13.09
CA THR A 11 -1.31 1.26 -12.55
C THR A 11 -1.67 2.08 -11.31
N PRO A 12 -1.01 1.87 -10.16
CA PRO A 12 -1.36 2.51 -8.88
C PRO A 12 -0.87 3.96 -8.83
N GLN A 13 -1.17 4.72 -9.89
CA GLN A 13 -0.79 6.10 -10.05
C GLN A 13 -1.66 6.99 -9.16
N ALA A 14 -1.08 8.01 -8.55
CA ALA A 14 -1.84 8.96 -7.74
C ALA A 14 -2.81 9.77 -8.60
N SER A 15 -3.93 10.18 -8.02
CA SER A 15 -5.01 10.90 -8.71
C SER A 15 -4.57 12.23 -9.33
N TYR A 16 -3.56 12.88 -8.75
CA TYR A 16 -3.01 14.15 -9.23
C TYR A 16 -2.05 13.98 -10.42
N MET A 17 -1.59 12.77 -10.72
CA MET A 17 -0.61 12.55 -11.78
C MET A 17 -1.30 12.52 -13.15
N ARG A 18 -1.06 13.54 -13.99
CA ARG A 18 -1.55 13.60 -15.37
C ARG A 18 -0.42 13.40 -16.38
N LYS A 19 -0.62 12.47 -17.34
CA LYS A 19 0.34 12.13 -18.42
C LYS A 19 1.75 11.69 -17.95
N TRP A 20 1.86 11.23 -16.71
CA TRP A 20 3.11 10.65 -16.19
C TRP A 20 3.40 9.32 -16.87
N GLN A 21 4.66 9.11 -17.27
CA GLN A 21 5.08 7.89 -17.93
C GLN A 21 5.79 6.96 -16.94
N PRO A 22 5.45 5.66 -16.91
CA PRO A 22 6.20 4.70 -16.13
C PRO A 22 7.67 4.68 -16.56
N ALA A 23 8.58 4.70 -15.59
CA ALA A 23 10.00 4.55 -15.87
C ALA A 23 10.31 3.13 -16.37
N GLU A 24 11.16 3.01 -17.37
CA GLU A 24 11.58 1.71 -17.87
C GLU A 24 12.29 0.91 -16.77
N ARG A 25 11.91 -0.36 -16.61
CA ARG A 25 12.55 -1.34 -15.72
C ARG A 25 12.50 -1.02 -14.22
N ILE A 26 11.84 0.06 -13.79
CA ILE A 26 11.63 0.39 -12.37
C ILE A 26 10.14 0.42 -12.09
N ALA A 27 9.63 -0.64 -11.44
CA ALA A 27 8.24 -0.72 -11.04
C ALA A 27 7.85 0.45 -10.12
N ASN A 28 6.63 0.97 -10.31
CA ASN A 28 6.04 2.02 -9.47
C ASN A 28 6.85 3.33 -9.44
N ARG A 29 7.60 3.65 -10.51
CA ARG A 29 8.27 4.94 -10.70
C ARG A 29 7.72 5.58 -11.97
N TRP A 30 7.49 6.89 -11.92
CA TRP A 30 7.03 7.66 -13.06
C TRP A 30 7.81 8.97 -13.20
N SER A 31 7.91 9.48 -14.43
CA SER A 31 8.56 10.76 -14.75
C SER A 31 7.82 11.52 -15.87
N GLY A 32 8.18 12.80 -16.04
CA GLY A 32 7.83 13.59 -17.24
C GLY A 32 6.36 13.98 -17.39
N GLY A 33 5.59 13.98 -16.30
CA GLY A 33 4.17 14.36 -16.32
C GLY A 33 3.89 15.74 -15.73
N THR A 34 2.60 16.06 -15.59
CA THR A 34 2.14 17.29 -14.92
C THR A 34 1.32 16.91 -13.68
N VAL A 35 1.39 17.73 -12.64
CA VAL A 35 0.58 17.58 -11.43
C VAL A 35 -0.72 18.37 -11.57
N ARG A 36 -1.84 17.74 -11.23
CA ARG A 36 -3.15 18.36 -11.14
C ARG A 36 -3.34 18.96 -9.75
N THR A 37 -3.20 20.28 -9.65
CA THR A 37 -3.35 21.01 -8.38
C THR A 37 -4.75 20.88 -7.78
N ASP A 38 -5.79 20.66 -8.61
CA ASP A 38 -7.18 20.41 -8.16
C ASP A 38 -7.38 19.07 -7.44
N ARG A 39 -6.35 18.22 -7.38
CA ARG A 39 -6.40 16.86 -6.82
C ARG A 39 -5.37 16.61 -5.74
N LEU A 40 -4.62 17.64 -5.35
CA LEU A 40 -3.65 17.56 -4.27
C LEU A 40 -4.38 17.62 -2.92
N SER A 41 -3.85 16.89 -1.94
CA SER A 41 -4.16 17.18 -0.54
C SER A 41 -3.58 18.54 -0.13
N GLU A 42 -3.92 18.98 1.09
CA GLU A 42 -3.38 20.23 1.66
C GLU A 42 -1.84 20.22 1.74
N ASP A 43 -1.25 19.15 2.29
CA ASP A 43 0.20 19.03 2.42
C ASP A 43 0.92 18.89 1.07
N GLU A 44 0.32 18.14 0.13
CA GLU A 44 0.88 18.00 -1.21
C GLU A 44 0.83 19.35 -1.96
N ALA A 45 -0.25 20.13 -1.78
CA ALA A 45 -0.38 21.46 -2.35
C ALA A 45 0.66 22.42 -1.75
N ALA A 46 0.85 22.42 -0.43
CA ALA A 46 1.86 23.26 0.22
C ALA A 46 3.28 22.96 -0.30
N VAL A 47 3.63 21.67 -0.45
CA VAL A 47 4.92 21.26 -1.02
C VAL A 47 5.03 21.64 -2.50
N PHE A 48 3.95 21.50 -3.26
CA PHE A 48 3.92 21.89 -4.66
C PHE A 48 4.08 23.41 -4.86
N GLU A 49 3.50 24.23 -3.98
CA GLU A 49 3.69 25.68 -3.99
C GLU A 49 5.14 26.08 -3.66
N GLU A 50 5.79 25.37 -2.75
CA GLU A 50 7.18 25.64 -2.35
C GLU A 50 8.19 25.16 -3.40
N LEU A 51 8.04 23.93 -3.90
CA LEU A 51 9.07 23.23 -4.69
C LEU A 51 8.68 23.01 -6.15
N GLY A 52 7.42 23.25 -6.52
CA GLY A 52 6.91 23.00 -7.86
C GLY A 52 6.72 21.52 -8.18
N THR A 53 6.75 21.21 -9.48
CA THR A 53 6.54 19.86 -9.99
C THR A 53 7.76 18.99 -9.69
N PRO A 54 7.60 17.81 -9.06
CA PRO A 54 8.71 16.88 -8.85
C PRO A 54 9.20 16.31 -10.18
N ASP A 55 10.49 15.95 -10.25
CA ASP A 55 11.06 15.30 -11.44
C ASP A 55 10.54 13.87 -11.59
N VAL A 56 10.41 13.20 -10.44
CA VAL A 56 10.05 11.79 -10.35
C VAL A 56 9.07 11.58 -9.20
N ILE A 57 8.06 10.75 -9.44
CA ILE A 57 7.19 10.22 -8.39
C ILE A 57 7.41 8.72 -8.29
N ARG A 58 7.55 8.22 -7.06
CA ARG A 58 7.69 6.78 -6.81
C ARG A 58 6.74 6.33 -5.72
N LEU A 59 6.07 5.20 -5.95
CA LEU A 59 5.20 4.56 -4.98
C LEU A 59 5.94 3.43 -4.25
N TYR A 60 5.87 3.49 -2.93
CA TYR A 60 6.32 2.48 -2.00
C TYR A 60 5.15 1.97 -1.14
N ARG A 61 5.46 1.02 -0.26
CA ARG A 61 4.56 0.57 0.80
C ARG A 61 5.27 0.68 2.14
N GLN A 62 4.56 1.16 3.16
CA GLN A 62 5.06 1.08 4.54
C GLN A 62 5.31 -0.37 4.94
N VAL A 63 6.37 -0.63 5.69
CA VAL A 63 6.67 -1.98 6.22
C VAL A 63 5.58 -2.47 7.19
N PRO A 64 5.18 -1.70 8.23
CA PRO A 64 4.23 -2.19 9.23
C PRO A 64 2.79 -2.26 8.69
N THR A 65 2.31 -1.19 8.06
CA THR A 65 0.88 -1.04 7.70
C THR A 65 0.57 -1.41 6.26
N ARG A 66 1.59 -1.49 5.38
CA ARG A 66 1.45 -1.69 3.92
C ARG A 66 0.69 -0.56 3.21
N GLU A 67 0.47 0.57 3.88
CA GLU A 67 -0.09 1.80 3.32
C GLU A 67 0.76 2.31 2.17
N ARG A 68 0.11 3.03 1.24
CA ARG A 68 0.79 3.59 0.08
C ARG A 68 1.58 4.81 0.51
N VAL A 69 2.83 4.85 0.06
CA VAL A 69 3.71 5.98 0.32
C VAL A 69 4.19 6.52 -1.01
N TYR A 70 3.78 7.74 -1.35
CA TYR A 70 4.29 8.43 -2.52
C TYR A 70 5.52 9.24 -2.12
N ALA A 71 6.60 9.06 -2.86
CA ALA A 71 7.80 9.87 -2.74
C ALA A 71 7.88 10.81 -3.94
N TRP A 72 7.93 12.10 -3.68
CA TRP A 72 8.25 13.13 -4.65
C TRP A 72 9.75 13.38 -4.59
N ILE A 73 10.43 13.16 -5.71
CA ILE A 73 11.88 13.23 -5.82
C ILE A 73 12.22 14.42 -6.71
N TYR A 74 13.00 15.34 -6.16
CA TYR A 74 13.54 16.52 -6.83
C TYR A 74 15.04 16.28 -7.01
N GLU A 75 15.42 15.86 -8.21
CA GLU A 75 16.78 15.42 -8.54
C GLU A 75 17.76 16.60 -8.48
N GLU A 76 17.39 17.77 -8.98
CA GLU A 76 18.26 18.97 -8.98
C GLU A 76 18.60 19.47 -7.57
N SER A 77 17.63 19.44 -6.66
CA SER A 77 17.81 19.92 -5.28
C SER A 77 18.22 18.81 -4.31
N ASN A 78 18.32 17.57 -4.78
CA ASN A 78 18.56 16.35 -3.98
C ASN A 78 17.59 16.24 -2.79
N ARG A 79 16.31 16.54 -3.02
CA ARG A 79 15.25 16.47 -2.00
C ARG A 79 14.30 15.33 -2.30
N VAL A 80 13.86 14.65 -1.24
CA VAL A 80 12.79 13.65 -1.30
C VAL A 80 11.74 13.98 -0.26
N ILE A 81 10.51 14.20 -0.71
CA ILE A 81 9.36 14.46 0.16
C ILE A 81 8.46 13.24 0.15
N TRP A 82 8.04 12.79 1.33
CA TRP A 82 7.26 11.58 1.51
C TRP A 82 5.83 11.92 1.90
N PHE A 83 4.88 11.23 1.28
CA PHE A 83 3.46 11.39 1.53
C PHE A 83 2.81 10.04 1.86
N VAL A 84 2.10 9.97 2.96
CA VAL A 84 1.27 8.83 3.36
C VAL A 84 -0.18 9.28 3.29
N GLU A 85 -0.96 8.68 2.39
CA GLU A 85 -2.37 9.07 2.17
C GLU A 85 -2.54 10.60 1.96
N GLY A 86 -1.57 11.23 1.30
CA GLY A 86 -1.56 12.67 1.01
C GLY A 86 -1.05 13.55 2.15
N GLN A 87 -0.70 13.02 3.32
CA GLN A 87 -0.08 13.80 4.41
C GLN A 87 1.44 13.71 4.33
N ARG A 88 2.13 14.84 4.56
CA ARG A 88 3.59 14.90 4.60
C ARG A 88 4.10 14.13 5.81
N ALA A 89 5.08 13.27 5.58
CA ALA A 89 5.70 12.48 6.63
C ALA A 89 7.20 12.78 6.74
N ASP A 90 7.66 13.05 7.97
CA ASP A 90 9.06 13.34 8.25
C ASP A 90 9.95 12.10 8.18
N TYR A 91 9.42 10.95 8.61
CA TYR A 91 10.09 9.65 8.55
C TYR A 91 9.11 8.55 8.20
N VAL A 92 9.44 7.74 7.20
CA VAL A 92 8.63 6.58 6.81
C VAL A 92 9.55 5.41 6.48
N GLU A 93 9.34 4.28 7.16
CA GLU A 93 10.03 3.03 6.84
C GLU A 93 9.30 2.31 5.69
N VAL A 94 9.95 2.24 4.53
CA VAL A 94 9.37 1.70 3.31
C VAL A 94 10.01 0.38 2.87
N ASP A 95 9.18 -0.53 2.36
CA ASP A 95 9.62 -1.77 1.76
C ASP A 95 10.31 -1.48 0.41
N LYS A 96 11.58 -1.88 0.30
CA LYS A 96 12.39 -1.74 -0.93
C LYS A 96 11.93 -2.70 -2.03
N ASN A 97 11.23 -3.78 -1.68
CA ASN A 97 10.61 -4.70 -2.63
C ASN A 97 9.20 -4.20 -3.02
N THR A 98 9.14 -3.39 -4.07
CA THR A 98 7.88 -2.84 -4.62
C THR A 98 7.07 -3.84 -5.46
N LEU A 99 7.52 -5.10 -5.55
CA LEU A 99 6.84 -6.16 -6.32
C LEU A 99 5.48 -6.52 -5.68
N PRO A 100 4.44 -6.81 -6.48
CA PRO A 100 3.19 -7.34 -5.96
C PRO A 100 3.46 -8.67 -5.24
N LEU A 101 2.90 -8.83 -4.02
CA LEU A 101 3.16 -9.93 -3.08
C LEU A 101 3.65 -11.22 -3.75
N SER A 102 4.85 -11.68 -3.36
CA SER A 102 5.30 -13.02 -3.69
C SER A 102 4.26 -14.05 -3.22
N ARG A 103 4.14 -15.17 -3.94
CA ARG A 103 3.11 -16.20 -3.67
C ARG A 103 3.13 -16.67 -2.22
N ALA A 104 4.31 -16.67 -1.58
CA ALA A 104 4.48 -17.04 -0.18
C ALA A 104 3.72 -16.09 0.77
N SER A 105 3.85 -14.77 0.58
CA SER A 105 3.14 -13.79 1.42
C SER A 105 1.62 -13.79 1.21
N ARG A 106 1.14 -14.16 0.00
CA ARG A 106 -0.31 -14.31 -0.25
C ARG A 106 -0.91 -15.49 0.51
N GLN A 107 -0.17 -16.59 0.69
CA GLN A 107 -0.64 -17.73 1.47
C GLN A 107 -0.73 -17.40 2.95
N THR A 108 0.24 -16.68 3.51
CA THR A 108 0.22 -16.27 4.92
C THR A 108 -0.90 -15.28 5.21
N LEU A 109 -1.20 -14.35 4.29
CA LEU A 109 -2.34 -13.43 4.42
C LEU A 109 -3.69 -14.14 4.31
N ARG A 110 -3.83 -15.13 3.41
CA ARG A 110 -5.03 -15.97 3.36
C ARG A 110 -5.19 -16.78 4.65
N GLN A 111 -4.13 -17.40 5.14
CA GLN A 111 -4.17 -18.14 6.40
C GLN A 111 -4.51 -17.24 7.60
N LYS A 112 -3.96 -16.02 7.68
CA LYS A 112 -4.29 -15.05 8.73
C LYS A 112 -5.71 -14.49 8.60
N ALA A 113 -6.22 -14.28 7.39
CA ALA A 113 -7.60 -13.86 7.17
C ALA A 113 -8.61 -14.98 7.49
N PHE A 114 -8.27 -16.24 7.24
CA PHE A 114 -9.08 -17.39 7.67
C PHE A 114 -8.99 -17.65 9.18
N ALA A 115 -7.84 -17.40 9.81
CA ALA A 115 -7.68 -17.56 11.27
C ALA A 115 -8.28 -16.40 12.08
N GLY A 116 -8.33 -15.18 11.52
CA GLY A 116 -8.92 -14.00 12.15
C GLY A 116 -10.38 -13.73 11.77
N GLY A 117 -10.99 -14.60 10.95
CA GLY A 117 -12.31 -14.39 10.35
C GLY A 117 -13.30 -15.51 10.65
N ILE A 118 -13.59 -15.76 11.94
CA ILE A 118 -14.88 -16.35 12.34
C ILE A 118 -15.45 -15.50 13.47
N LEU A 119 -16.19 -14.45 13.10
CA LEU A 119 -17.32 -13.98 13.89
C LEU A 119 -18.41 -13.49 12.93
N VAL A 120 -19.59 -14.12 13.05
CA VAL A 120 -20.92 -13.75 12.54
C VAL A 120 -21.17 -14.03 11.04
N GLY A 121 -22.17 -14.83 10.62
CA GLY A 121 -23.20 -15.56 11.34
C GLY A 121 -24.18 -16.22 10.35
N THR A 122 -24.64 -17.44 10.66
CA THR A 122 -25.89 -18.00 10.12
C THR A 122 -26.63 -18.70 11.23
N ILE A 123 -27.83 -18.20 11.50
CA ILE A 123 -28.85 -18.78 12.37
C ILE A 123 -29.29 -20.13 11.77
N GLY A 124 -29.31 -21.20 12.56
CA GLY A 124 -29.88 -22.49 12.15
C GLY A 124 -29.43 -23.64 13.06
N SER A 125 -30.37 -24.30 13.71
CA SER A 125 -30.20 -25.33 14.75
C SER A 125 -29.33 -26.53 14.34
N LEU A 126 -28.54 -27.08 15.27
CA LEU A 126 -28.74 -28.39 15.90
C LEU A 126 -27.54 -28.72 16.81
N ALA A 127 -27.84 -29.44 17.89
CA ALA A 127 -26.98 -29.74 19.01
C ALA A 127 -25.66 -30.47 18.65
N THR A 128 -24.61 -30.24 19.46
CA THR A 128 -23.90 -31.26 20.29
C THR A 128 -22.43 -30.86 20.47
N GLY A 129 -21.94 -30.86 21.72
CA GLY A 129 -20.55 -31.20 22.01
C GLY A 129 -19.66 -30.09 22.58
N PHE A 130 -19.69 -29.95 23.91
CA PHE A 130 -18.56 -29.47 24.71
C PHE A 130 -17.30 -30.33 24.43
N ILE A 131 -16.14 -29.70 24.23
CA ILE A 131 -14.84 -30.21 24.72
C ILE A 131 -14.00 -29.01 25.22
N LEU A 132 -13.82 -29.01 26.54
CA LEU A 132 -12.74 -28.39 27.32
C LEU A 132 -11.42 -29.13 27.07
N LEU A 133 -10.26 -28.43 27.09
CA LEU A 133 -8.94 -28.84 27.65
C LEU A 133 -7.84 -27.91 27.07
N GLY A 134 -6.80 -27.45 27.78
CA GLY A 134 -6.31 -27.67 29.16
C GLY A 134 -5.78 -26.35 29.75
N GLU A 135 -5.63 -26.14 31.05
CA GLU A 135 -4.83 -26.89 32.05
C GLU A 135 -3.32 -26.91 31.69
N ASP A 136 -2.51 -26.07 32.35
CA ASP A 136 -1.47 -26.53 33.30
C ASP A 136 -0.82 -25.37 34.11
N VAL A 137 -1.03 -25.44 35.43
CA VAL A 137 -0.13 -25.24 36.59
C VAL A 137 1.03 -24.22 36.56
N GLY A 138 1.04 -23.38 37.60
CA GLY A 138 2.24 -22.70 38.12
C GLY A 138 2.13 -22.45 39.64
N LEU A 139 2.45 -23.48 40.43
CA LEU A 139 2.57 -23.48 41.90
C LEU A 139 3.95 -22.97 42.37
N LYS A 140 3.97 -22.30 43.55
CA LYS A 140 5.03 -22.11 44.59
C LYS A 140 5.14 -20.63 44.98
N ASN A 141 5.17 -20.25 46.26
CA ASN A 141 5.34 -20.96 47.53
C ASN A 141 4.67 -20.14 48.64
#